data_AF-A0A443HUB3-F1
#
_entry.id   AF-A0A443HUB3-F1
#
_cell.length_a   1.000
_cell.length_b   1.000
_cell.length_c   1.000
_cell.angle_alpha   90.00
_cell.angle_beta   90.00
_cell.angle_gamma   90.00
#
_symmetry.space_group_name_H-M   'P 1'
#
loop_
_entity.id
_entity.type
_entity.pdbx_description
1 polymer ?
#
loop_
_entity_poly.entity_id
_entity_poly.type
_entity_poly.pdbx_seq_one_letter_code
_entity_poly.pdbx_strand_id
1 'polypeptide(L)'
;MTTSSNQKRTFWRNKCRRALAEHINSRLGFEIPPDKIRLQPRHEDPYRWHVADHLKPLFKSNLSSGSVGNFQKICHALKAPDLIEAIHPEALQIDQDLETEKQNSVSSSSFAATIQRLEKEKQDVLADSQRLCEKQEHDLLSAQVEWEAERRKLQEEISRWKDAVSSYDLRIQELKRVVCPVLDTLNLHLPGLFGTIHAEQHLVD
;
A
#
# COMPACT_ATOMS: atom_id res chain seq x y z
N MET A 1 42.00 22.37 -22.95
CA MET A 1 41.01 21.93 -23.97
C MET A 1 40.74 20.45 -23.77
N THR A 2 39.56 20.04 -23.29
CA THR A 2 39.21 18.62 -23.17
C THR A 2 38.88 18.07 -24.55
N THR A 3 39.66 17.12 -25.03
CA THR A 3 39.41 16.41 -26.30
C THR A 3 38.04 15.72 -26.27
N SER A 4 37.39 15.59 -27.43
CA SER A 4 36.08 14.91 -27.61
C SER A 4 36.05 13.51 -26.96
N SER A 5 37.18 12.80 -26.95
CA SER A 5 37.35 11.50 -26.28
C SER A 5 37.17 11.57 -24.75
N ASN A 6 37.74 12.58 -24.09
CA ASN A 6 37.64 12.77 -22.64
C ASN A 6 36.22 13.16 -22.21
N GLN A 7 35.52 13.94 -23.05
CA GLN A 7 34.11 14.27 -22.84
C GLN A 7 33.24 13.01 -22.95
N LYS A 8 33.44 12.19 -23.99
CA LYS A 8 32.75 10.91 -24.19
C LYS A 8 32.98 9.95 -23.01
N ARG A 9 34.22 9.87 -22.51
CA ARG A 9 34.56 9.07 -21.32
C ARG A 9 33.83 9.55 -20.07
N THR A 10 33.78 10.86 -19.85
CA THR A 10 33.08 11.46 -18.71
C THR A 10 31.58 11.18 -18.77
N PHE A 11 30.96 11.35 -19.94
CA PHE A 11 29.55 11.02 -20.17
C PHE A 11 29.23 9.56 -19.83
N TRP A 12 30.00 8.61 -20.38
CA TRP A 12 29.76 7.18 -20.15
C TRP A 12 30.01 6.76 -18.70
N ARG A 13 31.01 7.35 -18.03
CA ARG A 13 31.26 7.13 -16.60
C ARG A 13 30.06 7.56 -15.75
N ASN A 14 29.53 8.76 -15.99
CA ASN A 14 28.39 9.28 -15.25
C ASN A 14 27.12 8.46 -15.53
N LYS A 15 26.91 8.06 -16.79
CA LYS A 15 25.80 7.15 -17.16
C LYS A 15 25.89 5.81 -16.44
N CYS A 16 27.08 5.21 -16.37
CA CYS A 16 27.32 3.96 -15.64
C CYS A 16 27.08 4.10 -14.14
N ARG A 17 27.57 5.17 -13.52
CA ARG A 17 27.31 5.45 -12.09
C ARG A 17 25.83 5.54 -11.75
N ARG A 18 25.05 6.24 -12.58
CA ARG A 18 23.59 6.33 -12.38
C ARG A 18 22.92 4.97 -12.53
N ALA A 19 23.29 4.20 -13.55
CA ALA A 19 22.72 2.86 -13.75
C ALA A 19 23.02 1.91 -12.58
N LEU A 20 24.23 1.98 -12.03
CA LEU A 20 24.61 1.20 -10.85
C LEU A 20 23.84 1.64 -9.60
N ALA A 21 23.68 2.95 -9.38
CA ALA A 21 22.90 3.49 -8.26
C ALA A 21 21.42 3.09 -8.34
N GLU A 22 20.84 3.20 -9.54
CA GLU A 22 19.46 2.79 -9.82
C GLU A 22 19.27 1.28 -9.59
N HIS A 23 20.23 0.46 -10.01
CA HIS A 23 20.19 -0.98 -9.79
C HIS A 23 20.27 -1.35 -8.30
N ILE A 24 21.10 -0.66 -7.51
CA ILE A 24 21.14 -0.85 -6.05
C ILE A 24 19.80 -0.47 -5.42
N ASN A 25 19.23 0.67 -5.83
CA ASN A 25 17.94 1.11 -5.32
C ASN A 25 16.82 0.11 -5.66
N SER A 26 16.77 -0.39 -6.89
CA SER A 26 15.73 -1.31 -7.32
C SER A 26 15.85 -2.71 -6.70
N ARG A 27 17.07 -3.19 -6.42
CA ARG A 27 17.29 -4.51 -5.80
C ARG A 27 17.26 -4.48 -4.28
N LEU A 28 17.86 -3.46 -3.66
CA LEU A 28 18.11 -3.41 -2.22
C LEU A 28 17.35 -2.28 -1.51
N GLY A 29 16.73 -1.34 -2.24
CA GLY A 29 16.01 -0.21 -1.67
C GLY A 29 16.89 0.94 -1.18
N PHE A 30 18.22 0.89 -1.36
CA PHE A 30 19.12 1.95 -0.91
C PHE A 30 19.27 3.06 -1.96
N GLU A 31 19.07 4.31 -1.56
CA GLU A 31 19.38 5.48 -2.38
C GLU A 31 20.82 5.95 -2.13
N ILE A 32 21.72 5.61 -3.05
CA ILE A 32 23.13 5.99 -2.96
C ILE A 32 23.46 7.00 -4.06
N PRO A 33 24.04 8.17 -3.74
CA PRO A 33 24.44 9.14 -4.75
C PRO A 33 25.40 8.51 -5.78
N PRO A 34 25.21 8.75 -7.10
CA PRO A 34 26.04 8.15 -8.15
C PRO A 34 27.56 8.34 -7.95
N ASP A 35 27.98 9.45 -7.34
CA ASP A 35 29.39 9.76 -7.09
C ASP A 35 30.02 8.93 -5.95
N LYS A 36 29.18 8.33 -5.10
CA LYS A 36 29.60 7.44 -4.00
C LYS A 36 29.66 5.97 -4.41
N ILE A 37 29.14 5.63 -5.59
CA ILE A 37 29.16 4.27 -6.11
C ILE A 37 30.60 3.81 -6.41
N ARG A 38 30.92 2.64 -5.89
CA ARG A 38 32.17 1.91 -6.10
C ARG A 38 31.88 0.56 -6.78
N LEU A 39 32.76 0.17 -7.69
CA LEU A 39 32.82 -1.20 -8.20
C LEU A 39 33.44 -2.15 -7.18
N GLN A 40 34.23 -1.63 -6.25
CA GLN A 40 34.74 -2.35 -5.09
C GLN A 40 34.19 -1.67 -3.83
N PRO A 41 33.01 -2.08 -3.36
CA PRO A 41 32.44 -1.57 -2.12
C PRO A 41 33.35 -1.89 -0.96
N ARG A 42 33.45 -0.97 0.00
CA ARG A 42 34.15 -1.15 1.26
C ARG A 42 33.31 -1.99 2.22
N HIS A 43 33.91 -2.40 3.33
CA HIS A 43 33.18 -3.08 4.39
C HIS A 43 31.96 -2.27 4.86
N GLU A 44 32.11 -0.95 4.98
CA GLU A 44 31.06 -0.04 5.45
C GLU A 44 29.92 0.22 4.44
N ASP A 45 30.11 -0.11 3.16
CA ASP A 45 29.09 0.15 2.14
C ASP A 45 27.93 -0.87 2.27
N PRO A 46 26.66 -0.45 2.12
CA PRO A 46 25.49 -1.29 2.39
C PRO A 46 25.18 -2.30 1.27
N TYR A 47 26.08 -2.47 0.30
CA TYR A 47 25.85 -3.31 -0.87
C TYR A 47 27.13 -4.03 -1.31
N ARG A 48 26.96 -5.15 -2.01
CA ARG A 48 28.03 -5.89 -2.69
C ARG A 48 27.59 -6.22 -4.12
N TRP A 49 28.55 -6.60 -4.96
CA TRP A 49 28.26 -7.02 -6.32
C TRP A 49 28.41 -8.54 -6.45
N HIS A 50 27.34 -9.22 -6.82
CA HIS A 50 27.41 -10.55 -7.40
C HIS A 50 27.66 -10.40 -8.90
N VAL A 51 28.76 -10.98 -9.40
CA VAL A 51 29.22 -10.76 -10.78
C VAL A 51 29.67 -12.07 -11.39
N ALA A 52 29.16 -12.38 -12.58
CA ALA A 52 29.60 -13.55 -13.35
C ALA A 52 31.13 -13.55 -13.58
N ASP A 53 31.75 -14.72 -13.56
CA ASP A 53 33.21 -14.88 -13.54
C ASP A 53 33.95 -14.10 -14.63
N HIS A 54 33.42 -14.14 -15.86
CA HIS A 54 33.99 -13.47 -17.02
C HIS A 54 33.92 -11.92 -16.94
N LEU A 55 33.09 -11.37 -16.05
CA LEU A 55 32.94 -9.92 -15.82
C LEU A 55 33.67 -9.43 -14.57
N LYS A 56 34.08 -10.31 -13.65
CA LYS A 56 34.86 -9.97 -12.44
C LYS A 56 36.06 -9.05 -12.72
N PRO A 57 36.85 -9.21 -13.82
CA PRO A 57 37.95 -8.30 -14.12
C PRO A 57 37.54 -6.83 -14.30
N LEU A 58 36.31 -6.55 -14.76
CA LEU A 58 35.80 -5.20 -14.94
C LEU A 58 35.63 -4.46 -13.60
N PHE A 59 35.35 -5.22 -12.53
CA PHE A 59 35.13 -4.70 -11.17
C PHE A 59 36.41 -4.56 -10.36
N LYS A 60 37.56 -5.04 -10.86
CA LYS A 60 38.87 -4.88 -10.18
C LYS A 60 39.42 -3.46 -10.26
N SER A 61 38.84 -2.59 -11.10
CA SER A 61 39.30 -1.22 -11.32
C SER A 61 38.29 -0.19 -10.84
N ASN A 62 38.76 1.01 -10.51
CA ASN A 62 37.87 2.11 -10.13
C ASN A 62 37.16 2.71 -11.35
N LEU A 63 35.95 3.24 -11.13
CA LEU A 63 35.20 3.96 -12.18
C LEU A 63 35.95 5.19 -12.72
N SER A 64 36.88 5.76 -11.95
CA SER A 64 37.73 6.88 -12.38
C SER A 64 38.79 6.48 -13.42
N SER A 65 39.23 5.22 -13.43
CA SER A 65 40.25 4.69 -14.35
C SER A 65 39.67 3.91 -15.53
N GLY A 66 38.37 3.60 -15.52
CA GLY A 66 37.72 2.82 -16.57
C GLY A 66 37.75 3.45 -17.98
N SER A 67 37.71 2.59 -19.00
CA SER A 67 37.54 2.97 -20.40
C SER A 67 36.04 3.10 -20.75
N VAL A 68 35.73 3.78 -21.86
CA VAL A 68 34.34 3.87 -22.38
C VAL A 68 33.74 2.48 -22.59
N GLY A 69 34.51 1.55 -23.17
CA GLY A 69 34.06 0.18 -23.42
C GLY A 69 33.72 -0.58 -22.13
N ASN A 70 34.47 -0.36 -21.05
CA ASN A 70 34.17 -0.98 -19.75
C ASN A 70 32.85 -0.47 -19.18
N PHE A 71 32.60 0.84 -19.26
CA PHE A 71 31.33 1.42 -18.80
C PHE A 71 30.14 0.89 -19.61
N GLN A 72 30.27 0.75 -20.93
CA GLN A 72 29.22 0.20 -21.78
C GLN A 72 28.91 -1.26 -21.44
N LYS A 73 29.95 -2.08 -21.23
CA LYS A 73 29.81 -3.49 -20.84
C LYS A 73 29.07 -3.63 -19.51
N ILE A 74 29.45 -2.84 -18.50
CA ILE A 74 28.77 -2.84 -17.20
C ILE A 74 27.30 -2.43 -17.36
N CYS A 75 27.02 -1.32 -18.06
CA CYS A 75 25.65 -0.87 -18.30
C CYS A 75 24.79 -1.89 -19.04
N HIS A 76 25.39 -2.68 -19.95
CA HIS A 76 24.68 -3.73 -20.67
C HIS A 76 24.40 -4.94 -19.77
N ALA A 77 25.41 -5.39 -19.02
CA ALA A 77 25.29 -6.52 -18.12
C ALA A 77 24.31 -6.26 -16.96
N LEU A 78 24.18 -5.02 -16.47
CA LEU A 78 23.16 -4.63 -15.47
C LEU A 78 21.71 -4.84 -15.93
N LYS A 79 21.46 -4.99 -17.24
CA LYS A 79 20.12 -5.29 -17.76
C LYS A 79 19.77 -6.77 -17.66
N ALA A 80 20.74 -7.63 -17.40
CA ALA A 80 20.55 -9.07 -17.23
C ALA A 80 20.86 -9.43 -15.77
N PRO A 81 19.87 -9.91 -15.00
CA PRO A 81 20.05 -10.21 -13.58
C PRO A 81 21.13 -11.28 -13.33
N ASP A 82 21.31 -12.21 -14.28
CA ASP A 82 22.27 -13.31 -14.16
C ASP A 82 23.75 -12.88 -14.29
N LEU A 83 24.02 -11.63 -14.69
CA LEU A 83 25.39 -11.17 -15.00
C LEU A 83 25.98 -10.25 -13.93
N ILE A 84 25.20 -9.29 -13.45
CA ILE A 84 25.59 -8.35 -12.41
C ILE A 84 24.36 -8.06 -11.55
N GLU A 85 24.50 -8.29 -10.26
CA GLU A 85 23.46 -8.03 -9.29
C GLU A 85 24.01 -7.31 -8.05
N ALA A 86 23.28 -6.31 -7.55
CA ALA A 86 23.53 -5.74 -6.24
C ALA A 86 22.89 -6.64 -5.16
N ILE A 87 23.71 -7.10 -4.21
CA ILE A 87 23.30 -7.99 -3.12
C ILE A 87 23.67 -7.41 -1.75
N HIS A 88 23.00 -7.90 -0.71
CA HIS A 88 23.33 -7.58 0.69
C HIS A 88 24.70 -8.15 1.09
N PRO A 89 25.52 -7.45 1.90
CA PRO A 89 26.80 -7.96 2.40
C PRO A 89 26.72 -9.33 3.07
N GLU A 90 25.60 -9.63 3.75
CA GLU A 90 25.34 -10.88 4.46
C GLU A 90 25.19 -12.07 3.49
N ALA A 91 24.75 -11.83 2.25
CA ALA A 91 24.54 -12.90 1.26
C ALA A 91 25.86 -13.50 0.73
N LEU A 92 26.99 -12.79 0.83
CA LEU A 92 28.31 -13.29 0.38
C LEU A 92 28.99 -14.22 1.39
N GLN A 93 28.57 -14.22 2.66
CA GLN A 93 29.17 -15.10 3.68
C GLN A 93 28.83 -16.58 3.41
N ILE A 94 27.68 -16.83 2.78
CA ILE A 94 27.19 -18.18 2.46
C ILE A 94 28.10 -18.91 1.45
N ASP A 95 28.72 -18.19 0.50
CA ASP A 95 29.58 -18.81 -0.53
C ASP A 95 31.05 -18.97 -0.09
N GLN A 96 31.56 -18.14 0.82
CA GLN A 96 32.95 -18.25 1.31
C GLN A 96 33.12 -19.32 2.40
N ASP A 97 32.06 -19.63 3.13
CA ASP A 97 32.08 -20.69 4.14
C ASP A 97 32.11 -22.09 3.49
N LEU A 98 31.57 -22.25 2.27
CA LEU A 98 31.58 -23.54 1.55
C LEU A 98 32.98 -24.04 1.13
N GLU A 99 33.95 -23.15 0.89
CA GLU A 99 35.33 -23.56 0.55
C GLU A 99 36.25 -23.69 1.77
N THR A 100 35.94 -23.00 2.88
CA THR A 100 36.79 -23.00 4.09
C THR A 100 36.41 -24.13 5.07
N GLU A 101 35.17 -24.65 4.99
CA GLU A 101 34.67 -25.72 5.87
C GLU A 101 35.26 -27.12 5.63
N LYS A 102 36.08 -27.34 4.59
CA LYS A 102 36.75 -28.64 4.40
C LYS A 102 37.89 -28.92 5.39
N GLN A 103 38.37 -27.93 6.15
CA GLN A 103 39.62 -28.10 6.91
C GLN A 103 39.55 -27.85 8.42
N ASN A 104 38.50 -27.23 8.98
CA ASN A 104 38.49 -26.95 10.42
C ASN A 104 37.27 -27.54 11.15
N SER A 105 37.49 -28.74 11.67
CA SER A 105 37.11 -29.15 13.03
C SER A 105 35.68 -28.89 13.51
N VAL A 106 34.87 -29.93 13.37
CA VAL A 106 33.72 -30.31 14.20
C VAL A 106 33.82 -29.82 15.66
N SER A 107 32.91 -28.92 16.06
CA SER A 107 32.17 -28.87 17.34
C SER A 107 31.32 -27.59 17.32
N SER A 108 29.98 -27.58 17.32
CA SER A 108 29.09 -28.14 18.34
C SER A 108 27.62 -28.03 17.89
N SER A 109 27.26 -28.72 16.81
CA SER A 109 25.95 -29.36 16.57
C SER A 109 26.03 -29.89 15.15
N SER A 110 25.95 -31.21 14.97
CA SER A 110 25.97 -31.82 13.64
C SER A 110 25.01 -31.07 12.71
N PHE A 111 25.42 -30.75 11.48
CA PHE A 111 24.55 -30.10 10.49
C PHE A 111 23.18 -30.82 10.38
N ALA A 112 23.16 -32.14 10.56
CA ALA A 112 21.93 -32.93 10.64
C ALA A 112 21.01 -32.52 11.80
N ALA A 113 21.55 -32.17 12.96
CA ALA A 113 20.77 -31.69 14.10
C ALA A 113 20.19 -30.28 13.86
N THR A 114 20.92 -29.42 13.14
CA THR A 114 20.40 -28.12 12.70
C THR A 114 19.28 -28.28 11.68
N ILE A 115 19.46 -29.18 10.70
CA ILE A 115 18.44 -29.49 9.70
C ILE A 115 17.16 -30.01 10.37
N GLN A 116 17.26 -30.99 11.27
CA GLN A 116 16.09 -31.52 11.99
C GLN A 116 15.38 -30.46 12.83
N ARG A 117 16.13 -29.55 13.47
CA ARG A 117 15.55 -28.44 14.23
C ARG A 117 14.76 -27.51 13.31
N LEU A 118 15.33 -27.12 12.18
CA LEU A 118 14.70 -26.23 11.21
C LEU A 118 13.48 -26.88 10.54
N GLU A 119 13.53 -28.18 10.25
CA GLU A 119 12.38 -28.92 9.74
C GLU A 119 11.23 -28.94 10.74
N LYS A 120 11.55 -29.17 12.03
CA LYS A 120 10.56 -29.12 13.10
C LYS A 120 9.96 -27.73 13.26
N GLU A 121 10.80 -26.69 13.32
CA GLU A 121 10.37 -25.30 13.44
C GLU A 121 9.51 -24.88 12.25
N LYS A 122 9.90 -25.27 11.03
CA LYS A 122 9.09 -25.07 9.83
C LYS A 122 7.72 -25.74 9.97
N GLN A 123 7.67 -26.96 10.48
CA GLN A 123 6.42 -27.69 10.64
C GLN A 123 5.51 -27.08 11.72
N ASP A 124 6.10 -26.60 12.82
CA ASP A 124 5.39 -25.87 13.87
C ASP A 124 4.82 -24.55 13.33
N VAL A 125 5.63 -23.76 12.59
CA VAL A 125 5.19 -22.52 11.95
C VAL A 125 4.06 -22.76 10.93
N LEU A 126 4.14 -23.85 10.15
CA LEU A 126 3.06 -24.20 9.22
C LEU A 126 1.77 -24.54 9.95
N ALA A 127 1.84 -25.30 11.06
CA ALA A 127 0.68 -25.63 11.87
C ALA A 127 0.06 -24.38 12.50
N ASP A 128 0.87 -23.47 13.02
CA ASP A 128 0.39 -22.22 13.62
C ASP A 128 -0.18 -21.27 12.56
N SER A 129 0.45 -21.19 11.38
CA SER A 129 -0.09 -20.43 10.25
C SER A 129 -1.46 -20.97 9.81
N GLN A 130 -1.64 -22.29 9.76
CA GLN A 130 -2.92 -22.90 9.42
C GLN A 130 -4.00 -22.56 10.44
N ARG A 131 -3.70 -22.71 11.74
CA ARG A 131 -4.62 -22.35 12.83
C ARG A 131 -5.02 -20.87 12.78
N LEU A 132 -4.08 -19.99 12.45
CA LEU A 132 -4.36 -18.56 12.32
C LEU A 132 -5.30 -18.29 11.14
N CYS A 133 -5.08 -18.93 9.99
CA CYS A 133 -5.98 -18.83 8.84
C CYS A 133 -7.40 -19.31 9.18
N GLU A 134 -7.53 -20.48 9.81
CA GLU A 134 -8.82 -21.03 10.23
C GLU A 134 -9.55 -20.10 11.22
N LYS A 135 -8.82 -19.54 12.18
CA LYS A 135 -9.38 -18.56 13.12
C LYS A 135 -9.83 -17.29 12.40
N GLN A 136 -9.01 -16.74 11.50
CA GLN A 136 -9.35 -15.55 10.74
C GLN A 136 -10.59 -15.77 9.88
N GLU A 137 -10.71 -16.92 9.23
CA GLU A 137 -11.89 -17.28 8.44
C GLU A 137 -13.14 -17.35 9.32
N HIS A 138 -13.03 -17.99 10.49
CA HIS A 138 -14.11 -18.05 11.46
C HIS A 138 -14.55 -16.65 11.95
N ASP A 139 -13.59 -15.80 12.31
CA ASP A 139 -13.85 -14.45 12.79
C ASP A 139 -14.54 -13.61 11.69
N LEU A 140 -14.08 -13.72 10.43
CA LEU A 140 -14.72 -13.03 9.30
C LEU A 140 -16.16 -13.51 9.06
N LEU A 141 -16.41 -14.81 9.10
CA LEU A 141 -17.75 -15.37 8.94
C LEU A 141 -18.68 -14.94 10.07
N SER A 142 -18.20 -14.96 11.31
CA SER A 142 -18.99 -14.52 12.48
C SER A 142 -19.37 -13.03 12.36
N ALA A 143 -18.40 -12.17 12.04
CA ALA A 143 -18.64 -10.75 11.82
C ALA A 143 -19.61 -10.50 10.66
N GLN A 144 -19.51 -11.26 9.57
CA GLN A 144 -20.44 -11.15 8.44
C GLN A 144 -21.89 -11.44 8.88
N VAL A 145 -22.11 -12.53 9.62
CA VAL A 145 -23.44 -12.89 10.13
C VAL A 145 -24.00 -11.80 11.04
N GLU A 146 -23.18 -11.22 11.90
CA GLU A 146 -23.58 -10.10 12.77
C GLU A 146 -23.98 -8.86 11.96
N TRP A 147 -23.16 -8.46 10.98
CA TRP A 147 -23.47 -7.31 10.12
C TRP A 147 -24.73 -7.52 9.28
N GLU A 148 -24.99 -8.74 8.80
CA GLU A 148 -26.21 -9.07 8.09
C GLU A 148 -27.44 -9.04 9.00
N ALA A 149 -27.31 -9.51 10.24
CA ALA A 149 -28.38 -9.43 11.23
C ALA A 149 -28.71 -7.97 11.58
N GLU A 150 -27.69 -7.13 11.79
CA GLU A 150 -27.89 -5.72 12.12
C GLU A 150 -28.49 -4.94 10.94
N ARG A 151 -28.03 -5.21 9.72
CA ARG A 151 -28.62 -4.66 8.50
C ARG A 151 -30.10 -5.00 8.39
N ARG A 152 -30.47 -6.24 8.70
CA ARG A 152 -31.87 -6.68 8.66
C ARG A 152 -32.73 -5.91 9.67
N LYS A 153 -32.25 -5.75 10.91
CA LYS A 153 -32.95 -4.97 11.94
C LYS A 153 -33.16 -3.52 11.52
N LEU A 154 -32.11 -2.86 11.02
CA LEU A 154 -32.19 -1.48 10.54
C LEU A 154 -33.18 -1.36 9.37
N GLN A 155 -33.20 -2.34 8.47
CA GLN A 155 -34.14 -2.37 7.34
C GLN A 155 -35.59 -2.55 7.79
N GLU A 156 -35.84 -3.35 8.84
CA GLU A 156 -37.14 -3.48 9.48
C GLU A 156 -37.57 -2.19 10.16
N GLU A 157 -36.65 -1.50 10.86
CA GLU A 157 -36.92 -0.17 11.44
C GLU A 157 -37.26 0.87 10.38
N ILE A 158 -36.47 0.94 9.30
CA ILE A 158 -36.74 1.85 8.17
C ILE A 158 -38.12 1.58 7.59
N SER A 159 -38.49 0.30 7.40
CA SER A 159 -39.81 -0.07 6.89
C SER A 159 -40.92 0.39 7.84
N ARG A 160 -40.77 0.15 9.16
CA ARG A 160 -41.73 0.60 10.18
C ARG A 160 -41.91 2.12 10.17
N TRP A 161 -40.80 2.87 10.10
CA TRP A 161 -40.86 4.33 10.05
C TRP A 161 -41.50 4.83 8.76
N LYS A 162 -41.23 4.18 7.63
CA LYS A 162 -41.85 4.52 6.34
C LYS A 162 -43.37 4.32 6.37
N ASP A 163 -43.83 3.23 6.97
CA ASP A 163 -45.26 2.95 7.14
C ASP A 163 -45.90 3.98 8.09
N ALA A 164 -45.23 4.32 9.19
CA ALA A 164 -45.70 5.34 10.13
C ALA A 164 -45.83 6.72 9.46
N VAL A 165 -44.81 7.16 8.72
CA VAL A 165 -44.85 8.42 7.96
C VAL A 165 -46.00 8.41 6.96
N SER A 166 -46.21 7.31 6.25
CA SER A 166 -47.32 7.18 5.29
C SER A 166 -48.68 7.27 5.96
N SER A 167 -48.84 6.66 7.15
CA SER A 167 -50.06 6.75 7.95
C SER A 167 -50.34 8.17 8.44
N TYR A 168 -49.30 8.87 8.94
CA TYR A 168 -49.45 10.25 9.38
C TYR A 168 -49.75 11.20 8.23
N ASP A 169 -49.12 11.01 7.07
CA ASP A 169 -49.41 11.80 5.88
C ASP A 169 -50.88 11.67 5.46
N LEU A 170 -51.40 10.43 5.42
CA LEU A 170 -52.81 10.19 5.13
C LEU A 170 -53.73 10.91 6.12
N ARG A 171 -53.42 10.82 7.43
CA ARG A 171 -54.19 11.47 8.48
C ARG A 171 -54.17 13.00 8.37
N ILE A 172 -53.01 13.58 8.02
CA ILE A 172 -52.87 15.01 7.77
C ILE A 172 -53.71 15.42 6.56
N GLN A 173 -53.71 14.63 5.48
CA GLN A 173 -54.54 14.90 4.30
C GLN A 173 -56.03 14.84 4.63
N GLU A 174 -56.47 13.85 5.40
CA GLU A 174 -57.86 13.74 5.87
C GLU A 174 -58.27 14.94 6.72
N LEU A 175 -57.44 15.33 7.69
CA LEU A 175 -57.70 16.48 8.54
C LEU A 175 -57.75 17.77 7.71
N LYS A 176 -56.82 17.94 6.77
CA LYS A 176 -56.79 19.09 5.86
C LYS A 176 -58.08 19.19 5.04
N ARG A 177 -58.61 18.06 4.57
CA ARG A 177 -59.88 18.01 3.83
C ARG A 177 -61.08 18.49 4.66
N VAL A 178 -61.05 18.30 5.98
CA VAL A 178 -62.13 18.74 6.88
C VAL A 178 -61.92 20.18 7.34
N VAL A 179 -60.70 20.53 7.73
CA VAL A 179 -60.38 21.80 8.39
C VAL A 179 -60.32 22.95 7.38
N CYS A 180 -59.75 22.75 6.18
CA CYS A 180 -59.64 23.82 5.19
C CYS A 180 -61.01 24.40 4.79
N PRO A 181 -62.03 23.60 4.41
CA PRO A 181 -63.34 24.15 4.06
C PRO A 181 -64.02 24.90 5.21
N VAL A 182 -63.85 24.45 6.45
CA VAL A 182 -64.43 25.12 7.63
C VAL A 182 -63.74 26.47 7.85
N LEU A 183 -62.40 26.52 7.75
CA LEU A 183 -61.63 27.75 7.83
C LEU A 183 -62.01 28.71 6.70
N ASP A 184 -62.11 28.23 5.46
CA ASP A 184 -62.52 29.04 4.31
C ASP A 184 -63.92 29.63 4.51
N THR A 185 -64.86 28.83 5.02
CA THR A 185 -66.23 29.26 5.35
C THR A 185 -66.24 30.34 6.43
N LEU A 186 -65.49 30.14 7.52
CA LEU A 186 -65.35 31.15 8.57
C LEU A 186 -64.72 32.44 8.02
N ASN A 187 -63.69 32.32 7.19
CA ASN A 187 -63.00 33.46 6.60
C ASN A 187 -63.90 34.27 5.65
N LEU A 188 -64.84 33.61 4.96
CA LEU A 188 -65.86 34.28 4.14
C LEU A 188 -66.89 35.05 4.98
N HIS A 189 -67.24 34.56 6.17
CA HIS A 189 -68.28 35.17 7.03
C HIS A 189 -67.74 36.19 8.04
N LEU A 190 -66.46 36.11 8.39
CA LEU A 190 -65.78 37.04 9.31
C LEU A 190 -65.93 38.53 8.92
N PRO A 191 -65.76 38.94 7.63
CA PRO A 191 -65.97 40.32 7.22
C PRO A 191 -67.39 40.85 7.47
N GLY A 192 -68.42 39.99 7.36
CA GLY A 192 -69.82 40.37 7.58
C GLY A 192 -70.20 40.49 9.06
N LEU A 193 -69.54 39.75 9.95
CA LEU A 193 -69.76 39.81 11.40
C LEU A 193 -69.11 41.04 12.06
N PHE A 194 -68.01 41.54 11.51
CA PHE A 194 -67.31 42.72 12.02
C PHE A 194 -67.61 44.00 11.22
N GLY A 195 -68.18 43.90 10.01
CA GLY A 195 -68.59 45.04 9.18
C GLY A 195 -69.90 45.73 9.60
N THR A 196 -70.76 45.04 10.36
CA THR A 196 -72.04 45.60 10.84
C THR A 196 -71.90 46.53 12.04
N ILE A 197 -70.77 46.52 12.75
CA ILE A 197 -70.54 47.38 13.93
C ILE A 197 -70.38 48.87 13.53
N HIS A 198 -70.08 49.18 12.26
CA HIS A 198 -69.94 50.56 11.78
C HIS A 198 -71.17 51.14 11.08
N ALA A 199 -72.23 50.36 10.82
CA ALA A 199 -73.37 50.84 10.04
C ALA A 199 -74.53 51.43 10.87
N GLU A 200 -74.56 51.23 12.20
CA GLU A 200 -75.65 51.71 13.06
C GLU A 200 -75.42 53.11 13.69
N GLN A 201 -74.29 53.78 13.42
CA GLN A 201 -74.01 55.13 13.96
C GLN A 201 -74.47 56.31 13.07
N HIS A 202 -75.15 56.07 11.94
CA HIS A 202 -75.49 57.14 10.98
C HIS A 202 -76.98 57.22 10.55
N LEU A 203 -77.92 56.92 11.46
CA LEU A 203 -79.35 57.19 11.24
C LEU A 203 -80.02 57.78 12.50
N VAL A 204 -79.46 58.88 13.00
CA VAL A 204 -80.20 59.89 13.78
C VAL A 204 -79.69 61.25 13.31
N ASP A 205 -80.45 61.89 12.42
CA ASP A 205 -80.69 63.34 12.34
C ASP A 205 -81.75 63.61 11.25
#